data_AF-A0A8H4LSJ5-F1
#
_entry.id   AF-A0A8H4LSJ5-F1
#
_cell.length_a   1.000
_cell.length_b   1.000
_cell.length_c   1.000
_cell.angle_alpha   90.00
_cell.angle_beta   90.00
_cell.angle_gamma   90.00
#
_symmetry.space_group_name_H-M   'P 1'
#
loop_
_entity.id
_entity.type
_entity.pdbx_description
1 polymer ?
#
loop_
_entity_poly.entity_id
_entity_poly.type
_entity_poly.pdbx_seq_one_letter_code
_entity_poly.pdbx_strand_id
1 'polypeptide(L)'
;MPVPFEALLPYAIMIGMFGVTGTGLAFIKTMRNEGKRPRYSLDEWDRQMMTRDRRLTGTMRGQTDRPQAPLGFELNNPWKLERRIS
;
A
#
# COMPACT_ATOMS: atom_id res chain seq x y z
N MET A 1 -37.35 -30.43 9.13
CA MET A 1 -36.70 -29.94 10.36
C MET A 1 -36.20 -28.52 10.10
N PRO A 2 -36.57 -27.52 10.92
CA PRO A 2 -36.05 -26.16 10.78
C PRO A 2 -34.54 -26.11 11.05
N VAL A 3 -33.86 -25.13 10.47
CA VAL A 3 -32.40 -24.95 10.60
C VAL A 3 -32.03 -24.66 12.07
N PRO A 4 -31.03 -25.36 12.66
CA PRO A 4 -30.62 -25.15 14.05
C PRO A 4 -29.81 -23.84 14.19
N PHE A 5 -30.49 -22.72 14.40
CA PHE A 5 -29.86 -21.39 14.41
C PHE A 5 -28.87 -21.21 15.57
N GLU A 6 -29.10 -21.84 16.73
CA GLU A 6 -28.18 -21.76 17.87
C GLU A 6 -26.80 -22.34 17.53
N ALA A 7 -26.76 -23.39 16.70
CA ALA A 7 -25.51 -23.96 16.21
C ALA A 7 -24.79 -23.05 15.20
N LEU A 8 -25.49 -22.11 14.57
CA LEU A 8 -24.93 -21.18 13.59
C LEU A 8 -24.45 -19.86 14.20
N LEU A 9 -24.92 -19.49 15.41
CA LEU A 9 -24.52 -18.26 16.10
C LEU A 9 -22.99 -18.11 16.24
N PRO A 10 -22.22 -19.13 16.66
CA PRO A 10 -20.77 -19.00 16.76
C PRO A 10 -20.12 -18.72 15.39
N TYR A 11 -20.61 -19.36 14.33
CA TYR A 11 -20.10 -19.13 12.98
C TYR A 11 -20.44 -17.74 12.46
N ALA A 12 -21.64 -17.23 12.75
CA ALA A 12 -22.03 -15.87 12.38
C ALA A 12 -21.14 -14.82 13.08
N ILE A 13 -20.83 -15.02 14.36
CA ILE A 13 -19.91 -14.14 15.10
C ILE A 13 -18.51 -14.18 14.48
N MET A 14 -17.97 -15.37 14.20
CA MET A 14 -16.66 -15.50 13.55
C MET A 14 -16.61 -14.78 12.20
N ILE A 15 -17.61 -15.02 11.33
CA ILE A 15 -17.71 -14.35 10.02
C ILE A 15 -17.79 -12.83 10.20
N GLY A 16 -18.59 -12.35 11.17
CA GLY A 16 -18.70 -10.94 11.49
C GLY A 16 -17.35 -10.32 11.90
N MET A 17 -16.62 -10.97 12.82
CA MET A 17 -15.32 -10.48 13.29
C MET A 17 -14.26 -10.47 12.18
N PHE A 18 -14.21 -11.51 11.35
CA PHE A 18 -13.31 -11.55 10.18
C PHE A 18 -13.70 -10.51 9.12
N GLY A 19 -15.00 -10.32 8.89
CA GLY A 19 -15.52 -9.31 7.96
C GLY A 19 -15.17 -7.88 8.39
N VAL A 20 -15.40 -7.54 9.65
CA VAL A 20 -15.05 -6.23 10.22
C VAL A 20 -13.54 -5.99 10.15
N THR A 21 -12.75 -7.00 10.53
CA THR A 21 -11.28 -6.87 10.51
C THR A 21 -10.75 -6.73 9.07
N GLY A 22 -11.24 -7.55 8.14
CA GLY A 22 -10.81 -7.52 6.74
C GLY A 22 -11.14 -6.20 6.07
N THR A 23 -12.37 -5.70 6.24
CA THR A 23 -12.81 -4.41 5.69
C THR A 23 -12.08 -3.23 6.35
N GLY A 24 -11.90 -3.26 7.67
CA GLY A 24 -11.13 -2.26 8.40
C GLY A 24 -9.68 -2.17 7.93
N LEU A 25 -9.00 -3.31 7.76
CA LEU A 25 -7.63 -3.35 7.24
C LEU A 25 -7.56 -2.87 5.78
N ALA A 26 -8.52 -3.23 4.95
CA ALA A 26 -8.58 -2.76 3.57
C ALA A 26 -8.71 -1.23 3.52
N PHE A 27 -9.62 -0.66 4.32
CA PHE A 27 -9.82 0.79 4.41
C PHE A 27 -8.57 1.54 4.87
N ILE A 28 -7.91 1.07 5.94
CA ILE A 28 -6.67 1.68 6.44
C ILE A 28 -5.57 1.63 5.37
N LYS A 29 -5.43 0.48 4.68
CA LYS A 29 -4.44 0.32 3.60
C LYS A 29 -4.71 1.25 2.43
N THR A 30 -5.97 1.45 2.04
CA THR A 30 -6.32 2.39 0.96
C THR A 30 -6.08 3.84 1.40
N MET A 31 -6.42 4.19 2.64
CA MET A 31 -6.20 5.54 3.16
C MET A 31 -4.70 5.89 3.20
N ARG A 32 -3.86 4.96 3.66
CA ARG A 32 -2.40 5.14 3.68
C ARG A 32 -1.78 5.26 2.28
N ASN A 33 -2.41 4.66 1.26
CA ASN A 33 -1.92 4.69 -0.11
C ASN A 33 -2.60 5.79 -0.95
N GLU A 34 -3.01 6.90 -0.32
CA GLU A 34 -3.62 8.04 -1.02
C GLU A 34 -4.88 7.64 -1.82
N GLY A 35 -5.68 6.71 -1.26
CA GLY A 35 -6.87 6.17 -1.90
C GLY A 35 -6.61 5.06 -2.93
N LYS A 36 -5.34 4.75 -3.23
CA LYS A 36 -4.98 3.70 -4.19
C LYS A 36 -4.89 2.34 -3.50
N ARG A 37 -5.04 1.28 -4.29
CA ARG A 37 -4.85 -0.10 -3.81
C ARG A 37 -3.38 -0.35 -3.46
N PRO A 38 -3.09 -1.12 -2.40
CA PRO A 38 -1.73 -1.55 -2.10
C PRO A 38 -1.17 -2.42 -3.25
N ARG A 39 0.12 -2.26 -3.54
CA ARG A 39 0.85 -3.11 -4.49
C ARG A 39 1.42 -4.32 -3.77
N TYR A 40 1.41 -5.47 -4.43
CA TYR A 40 1.93 -6.75 -3.94
C TYR A 40 2.97 -7.28 -4.93
N SER A 41 3.85 -8.18 -4.48
CA SER A 41 4.86 -8.82 -5.34
C SER A 41 5.79 -7.82 -6.05
N LEU A 42 6.22 -6.80 -5.32
CA LEU A 42 7.11 -5.75 -5.84
C LEU A 42 8.54 -6.27 -6.03
N ASP A 43 9.00 -6.24 -7.27
CA ASP A 43 10.38 -6.56 -7.64
C ASP A 43 11.32 -5.37 -7.37
N GLU A 44 12.60 -5.53 -7.71
CA GLU A 44 13.59 -4.46 -7.52
C GLU A 44 13.36 -3.27 -8.46
N TRP A 45 12.86 -3.52 -9.67
CA TRP A 45 12.54 -2.46 -10.63
C TRP A 45 11.42 -1.57 -10.10
N ASP A 46 10.33 -2.17 -9.62
CA ASP A 46 9.19 -1.50 -9.02
C ASP A 46 9.61 -0.66 -7.83
N ARG A 47 10.52 -1.16 -6.99
CA ARG A 47 11.07 -0.40 -5.84
C ARG A 47 11.84 0.83 -6.30
N GLN A 48 12.64 0.71 -7.35
CA GLN A 48 13.36 1.84 -7.94
C GLN A 48 12.39 2.86 -8.57
N MET A 49 11.38 2.39 -9.29
CA MET A 49 10.36 3.26 -9.89
C MET A 49 9.52 3.99 -8.84
N MET A 50 9.11 3.33 -7.76
CA MET A 50 8.43 4.01 -6.64
C MET A 50 9.31 5.07 -5.98
N THR A 51 10.63 4.83 -5.89
CA THR A 51 11.58 5.83 -5.36
C THR A 51 11.73 7.01 -6.32
N ARG A 52 11.72 6.76 -7.63
CA ARG A 52 11.66 7.81 -8.66
C ARG A 52 10.36 8.61 -8.58
N ASP A 53 9.21 7.96 -8.48
CA ASP A 53 7.90 8.63 -8.39
C ASP A 53 7.79 9.49 -7.13
N ARG A 54 8.36 9.02 -6.02
CA ARG A 54 8.49 9.82 -4.79
C ARG A 54 9.33 11.08 -4.99
N ARG A 55 10.40 11.01 -5.77
CA ARG A 55 11.23 12.19 -6.10
C ARG A 55 10.52 13.15 -7.04
N LEU A 56 9.61 12.67 -7.89
CA LEU A 56 8.84 13.50 -8.82
C LEU A 56 7.64 14.17 -8.16
N THR A 57 6.97 13.48 -7.23
CA THR A 57 5.67 13.91 -6.69
C THR A 57 5.70 14.26 -5.20
N GLY A 58 6.79 13.92 -4.50
CA GLY A 58 6.94 14.13 -3.06
C GLY A 58 6.28 13.03 -2.20
N THR A 59 5.44 12.17 -2.77
CA THR A 59 4.72 11.12 -2.03
C THR A 59 5.04 9.72 -2.57
N MET A 60 4.90 8.68 -1.74
CA MET A 60 5.26 7.31 -2.13
C MET A 60 4.29 6.68 -3.16
N ARG A 61 3.11 7.27 -3.35
CA ARG A 61 2.05 6.75 -4.22
C ARG A 61 1.55 7.79 -5.23
N GLY A 62 2.10 8.99 -5.20
CA GLY A 62 1.82 10.04 -6.16
C GLY A 62 2.19 9.60 -7.57
N GLN A 63 1.35 9.98 -8.53
CA GLN A 63 1.62 9.79 -9.95
C GLN A 63 1.47 11.16 -10.62
N THR A 64 2.30 11.41 -11.61
CA THR A 64 2.23 12.63 -12.42
C THR A 64 2.41 12.26 -13.88
N ASP A 65 1.62 12.91 -14.73
CA ASP A 65 1.59 12.80 -16.18
C ASP A 65 2.22 14.02 -16.86
N ARG A 66 2.85 14.91 -16.08
CA ARG A 66 3.47 16.13 -16.61
C ARG A 66 4.60 15.77 -17.57
N PRO A 67 4.65 16.39 -18.78
CA PRO A 67 5.70 16.10 -19.76
C PRO A 67 7.07 16.62 -19.33
N GLN A 68 7.12 17.66 -18.50
CA GLN A 68 8.35 18.22 -17.94
C GLN A 68 8.41 17.93 -16.44
N ALA A 69 9.58 17.51 -15.97
CA ALA A 69 9.84 17.24 -14.56
C ALA A 69 9.83 18.56 -13.74
N PRO A 70 9.48 18.51 -12.44
CA PRO A 70 9.53 19.69 -11.60
C PRO A 70 10.97 20.17 -11.40
N LEU A 71 11.12 21.49 -11.21
CA LEU A 71 12.41 22.10 -10.90
C LEU A 71 13.03 21.47 -9.64
N GLY A 72 14.33 21.17 -9.69
CA GLY A 72 15.05 20.50 -8.61
C GLY A 72 15.04 18.98 -8.66
N PHE A 73 14.26 18.34 -9.56
CA PHE A 73 14.37 16.90 -9.80
C PHE A 73 15.78 16.50 -10.29
N GLU A 74 16.44 17.39 -11.03
CA GLU A 74 17.83 17.22 -11.49
C GLU A 74 18.85 17.13 -10.35
N LEU A 75 18.55 17.71 -9.18
CA LEU A 75 19.44 17.77 -8.02
C LEU A 75 19.08 16.73 -6.94
N ASN A 76 17.92 16.10 -7.01
CA ASN A 76 17.39 15.27 -5.94
C ASN A 76 17.72 13.77 -6.07
N ASN A 77 18.87 13.44 -6.67
CA ASN A 77 19.30 12.06 -6.88
C ASN A 77 20.23 11.56 -5.75
N PRO A 78 19.70 10.86 -4.72
CA PRO A 78 20.52 10.34 -3.65
C PRO A 78 21.25 9.06 -4.07
N TRP A 79 22.53 8.98 -3.69
CA TRP A 79 23.26 7.72 -3.67
C TRP A 79 23.11 7.08 -2.30
N LYS A 80 22.71 5.80 -2.26
CA LYS A 80 22.59 5.06 -1.01
C LYS A 80 23.99 4.70 -0.53
N LEU A 81 24.32 5.08 0.70
CA LEU A 81 25.55 4.67 1.37
C LEU A 81 25.21 3.53 2.33
N GLU A 82 25.97 2.45 2.27
CA GLU A 82 25.88 1.34 3.20
C GLU A 82 27.10 1.29 4.12
N ARG A 83 26.92 0.71 5.31
CA ARG A 83 28.05 0.46 6.22
C ARG A 83 28.82 -0.75 5.70
N ARG A 84 30.13 -0.79 5.98
CA ARG A 84 30.97 -1.95 5.64
C ARG A 84 30.35 -3.21 6.25
N ILE A 85 30.11 -4.20 5.39
CA ILE A 85 29.66 -5.53 5.80
C ILE A 85 30.81 -6.18 6.58
N SER A 86 30.56 -6.57 7.83
CA SER A 86 31.52 -7.28 8.69
C SER A 86 31.27 -8.77 8.67
#